data_AF-A0A521KP05-F1
#
_entry.id   AF-A0A521KP05-F1
#
_cell.length_a   1.000
_cell.length_b   1.000
_cell.length_c   1.000
_cell.angle_alpha   90.00
_cell.angle_beta   90.00
_cell.angle_gamma   90.00
#
_symmetry.space_group_name_H-M   'P 1'
#
loop_
_entity.id
_entity.type
_entity.pdbx_description
1 polymer ?
#
loop_
_entity_poly.entity_id
_entity_poly.type
_entity_poly.pdbx_seq_one_letter_code
_entity_poly.pdbx_strand_id
1 'polypeptide(L)'
;MSTLLLLSAEGEGFDPLNVSGAGGMIWTFVIFFVALPFMWKVVMGPIAKALAERDAKSAEAIVAAQRASEDAQKARAEVESKLAEARADAAKTMAEARGRAEVREREIVGAAQVQAQALLDNAQKSIRAEQEKAIAAIRKEVVELSLGAATKVLKARVNSDDDRRLAQEAVAVGQAGSAKGAS
;
A
#
# COMPACT_ATOMS: atom_id res chain seq x y z
N MET A 1 -76.14 -56.44 96.36
CA MET A 1 -75.65 -57.28 95.25
C MET A 1 -74.35 -56.63 94.79
N SER A 2 -73.22 -57.35 94.94
CA SER A 2 -71.94 -57.29 94.20
C SER A 2 -71.65 -56.05 93.32
N THR A 3 -70.47 -55.41 93.28
CA THR A 3 -69.09 -55.92 93.29
C THR A 3 -68.08 -54.77 93.09
N LEU A 4 -66.88 -54.93 93.66
CA LEU A 4 -65.55 -54.49 93.20
C LEU A 4 -65.14 -53.00 93.08
N LEU A 5 -64.22 -52.64 93.99
CA LEU A 5 -62.82 -52.23 93.74
C LEU A 5 -62.50 -50.82 93.17
N LEU A 6 -61.81 -50.06 94.03
CA LEU A 6 -60.82 -48.99 93.81
C LEU A 6 -61.11 -47.92 92.73
N LEU A 7 -61.26 -46.68 93.20
CA LEU A 7 -60.54 -45.58 92.55
C LEU A 7 -59.81 -44.79 93.64
N SER A 8 -58.52 -45.07 93.71
CA SER A 8 -57.57 -44.39 94.58
C SER A 8 -57.60 -42.89 94.31
N ALA A 9 -57.56 -42.11 95.38
CA ALA A 9 -57.22 -40.71 95.32
C ALA A 9 -55.73 -40.60 94.96
N GLU A 10 -55.44 -40.20 93.73
CA GLU A 10 -54.09 -39.81 93.33
C GLU A 10 -54.02 -38.28 93.40
N GLY A 11 -53.45 -37.78 94.50
CA GLY A 11 -52.93 -36.43 94.51
C GLY A 11 -51.76 -36.38 93.55
N GLU A 12 -51.91 -35.63 92.45
CA GLU A 12 -50.83 -35.38 91.51
C GLU A 12 -49.72 -34.59 92.21
N GLY A 13 -48.74 -35.33 92.73
CA GLY A 13 -47.44 -34.78 93.06
C GLY A 13 -46.78 -34.28 91.78
N PHE A 14 -46.19 -33.09 91.84
CA PHE A 14 -45.34 -32.57 90.77
C PHE A 14 -44.12 -33.48 90.63
N ASP A 15 -44.19 -34.42 89.69
CA ASP A 15 -43.07 -35.26 89.30
C ASP A 15 -42.36 -34.64 88.08
N PRO A 16 -41.20 -34.00 88.27
CA PRO A 16 -40.46 -33.32 87.20
C PRO A 16 -39.92 -34.29 86.12
N LEU A 17 -40.09 -35.61 86.31
CA LEU A 17 -39.64 -36.67 85.42
C LEU A 17 -40.77 -37.30 84.59
N ASN A 18 -42.04 -36.89 84.78
CA ASN A 18 -43.16 -37.40 83.99
C ASN A 18 -43.37 -36.60 82.69
N VAL A 19 -43.25 -37.27 81.55
CA VAL A 19 -43.34 -36.67 80.20
C VAL A 19 -44.79 -36.38 79.77
N SER A 20 -45.81 -36.99 80.40
CA SER A 20 -47.23 -36.77 80.08
C SER A 20 -47.88 -35.60 80.85
N GLY A 21 -47.15 -34.92 81.74
CA GLY A 21 -47.63 -33.79 82.55
C GLY A 21 -46.71 -32.56 82.53
N ALA A 22 -46.75 -31.74 83.58
CA ALA A 22 -45.95 -30.50 83.70
C ALA A 22 -44.43 -30.70 83.54
N GLY A 23 -43.90 -31.91 83.81
CA GLY A 23 -42.50 -32.27 83.60
C GLY A 23 -42.04 -32.23 82.13
N GLY A 24 -42.90 -32.60 81.19
CA GLY A 24 -42.58 -32.53 79.75
C GLY A 24 -42.35 -31.10 79.24
N MET A 25 -43.08 -30.13 79.81
CA MET A 25 -42.91 -28.71 79.50
C MET A 25 -41.56 -28.18 80.00
N ILE A 26 -41.13 -28.60 81.20
CA ILE A 26 -39.81 -28.23 81.76
C ILE A 26 -38.68 -28.79 80.89
N TRP A 27 -38.75 -30.06 80.49
CA TRP A 27 -37.73 -30.67 79.63
C TRP A 27 -37.66 -30.00 78.24
N THR A 28 -38.81 -29.59 77.69
CA THR A 28 -38.87 -28.81 76.45
C THR A 28 -38.14 -27.47 76.59
N PHE A 29 -38.36 -26.74 77.70
CA PHE A 29 -37.62 -25.50 77.97
C PHE A 29 -36.13 -25.74 78.19
N VAL A 30 -35.74 -26.80 78.91
CA VAL A 30 -34.32 -27.16 79.11
C VAL A 30 -33.64 -27.42 77.77
N ILE A 31 -34.21 -28.26 76.91
CA ILE A 31 -33.66 -28.52 75.58
C ILE A 31 -33.64 -27.23 74.74
N PHE A 32 -34.69 -26.42 74.79
CA PHE A 32 -34.76 -25.16 74.06
C PHE A 32 -33.64 -24.20 74.48
N PHE A 33 -33.45 -23.98 75.78
CA PHE A 33 -32.41 -23.09 76.31
C PHE A 33 -31.00 -23.64 76.15
N VAL A 34 -30.81 -24.97 76.08
CA VAL A 34 -29.52 -25.59 75.78
C VAL A 34 -29.22 -25.55 74.28
N ALA A 35 -30.23 -25.73 73.42
CA ALA A 35 -30.07 -25.69 71.95
C ALA A 35 -29.88 -24.28 71.41
N LEU A 36 -30.47 -23.26 72.04
CA LEU A 36 -30.38 -21.85 71.62
C LEU A 36 -28.93 -21.34 71.48
N PRO A 37 -28.05 -21.45 72.50
CA PRO A 37 -26.66 -20.99 72.38
C PRO A 37 -25.86 -21.83 71.37
N PHE A 38 -26.16 -23.12 71.22
CA PHE A 38 -25.54 -23.98 70.21
C PHE A 38 -25.88 -23.49 68.80
N MET A 39 -27.16 -23.29 68.51
CA MET A 39 -27.63 -22.76 67.23
C MET A 39 -27.07 -21.36 66.95
N TRP A 40 -27.10 -20.48 67.96
CA TRP A 40 -26.63 -19.11 67.79
C TRP A 40 -25.12 -19.05 67.50
N LYS A 41 -24.33 -19.88 68.19
CA LYS A 41 -22.88 -19.97 67.94
C LYS A 41 -22.54 -20.59 66.58
N VAL A 42 -23.34 -21.55 66.10
CA VAL A 42 -23.12 -22.21 64.81
C VAL A 42 -23.59 -21.34 63.63
N VAL A 43 -24.70 -20.61 63.75
CA VAL A 43 -25.32 -19.85 62.64
C VAL A 43 -24.73 -18.45 62.47
N MET A 44 -24.33 -17.77 63.56
CA MET A 44 -23.81 -16.39 63.45
C MET A 44 -22.50 -16.30 62.65
N GLY A 45 -21.64 -17.33 62.72
CA GLY A 45 -20.38 -17.37 61.97
C GLY A 45 -20.58 -17.39 60.44
N PRO A 46 -21.32 -18.37 59.89
CA PRO A 46 -21.62 -18.44 58.45
C PRO A 46 -22.34 -17.21 57.90
N ILE A 47 -23.31 -16.64 58.64
CA ILE A 47 -24.03 -15.44 58.20
C ILE A 47 -23.09 -14.24 58.10
N ALA A 48 -22.28 -13.99 59.13
CA ALA A 48 -21.32 -12.89 59.11
C ALA A 48 -20.28 -13.05 57.99
N LYS A 49 -19.81 -14.28 57.73
CA LYS A 49 -18.92 -14.57 56.60
C LYS A 49 -19.60 -14.32 55.25
N ALA A 50 -20.84 -14.77 55.06
CA ALA A 50 -21.57 -14.55 53.82
C ALA A 50 -21.81 -13.06 53.52
N LEU A 51 -22.11 -12.26 54.55
CA LEU A 51 -22.23 -10.80 54.40
C LEU A 51 -20.88 -10.16 54.06
N ALA A 52 -19.81 -10.51 54.78
CA ALA A 52 -18.47 -9.99 54.50
C ALA A 52 -17.97 -10.35 53.10
N GLU A 53 -18.21 -11.58 52.64
CA GLU A 53 -17.90 -12.02 51.27
C GLU A 53 -18.69 -11.24 50.22
N ARG A 54 -19.97 -10.96 50.48
CA ARG A 54 -20.80 -10.17 49.56
C ARG A 54 -20.27 -8.74 49.46
N ASP A 55 -19.99 -8.11 50.59
CA ASP A 55 -19.50 -6.73 50.63
C ASP A 55 -18.11 -6.62 49.98
N ALA A 56 -17.23 -7.62 50.20
CA ALA A 56 -15.94 -7.73 49.53
C ALA A 56 -16.09 -7.88 48.02
N LYS A 57 -16.99 -8.75 47.53
CA LYS A 57 -17.26 -8.92 46.10
C LYS A 57 -17.82 -7.64 45.46
N SER A 58 -18.69 -6.90 46.17
CA SER A 58 -19.20 -5.62 45.68
C SER A 58 -18.10 -4.57 45.59
N ALA A 59 -17.23 -4.47 46.60
CA ALA A 59 -16.08 -3.57 46.56
C ALA A 59 -15.11 -3.91 45.43
N GLU A 60 -14.79 -5.21 45.27
CA GLU A 60 -13.93 -5.69 44.18
C GLU A 60 -14.54 -5.39 42.80
N ALA A 61 -15.85 -5.62 42.62
CA ALA A 61 -16.55 -5.32 41.38
C ALA A 61 -16.50 -3.81 41.03
N ILE A 62 -16.65 -2.94 42.02
CA ILE A 62 -16.56 -1.48 41.83
C ILE A 62 -15.14 -1.09 41.41
N VAL A 63 -14.11 -1.62 42.09
CA VAL A 63 -12.71 -1.35 41.76
C VAL A 63 -12.37 -1.89 40.36
N ALA A 64 -12.84 -3.08 40.02
CA ALA A 64 -12.65 -3.67 38.70
C ALA A 64 -13.33 -2.83 37.60
N ALA A 65 -14.55 -2.35 37.85
CA ALA A 65 -15.27 -1.48 36.93
C ALA A 65 -14.57 -0.13 36.73
N GLN A 66 -14.03 0.47 37.80
CA GLN A 66 -13.25 1.71 37.72
C GLN A 66 -11.98 1.49 36.89
N ARG A 67 -11.20 0.44 37.18
CA ARG A 67 -10.00 0.09 36.40
C ARG A 67 -10.32 -0.16 34.93
N ALA A 68 -11.38 -0.92 34.64
CA ALA A 68 -11.81 -1.17 33.27
C ALA A 68 -12.21 0.13 32.55
N SER A 69 -12.84 1.08 33.25
CA SER A 69 -13.17 2.40 32.69
C SER A 69 -11.91 3.22 32.41
N GLU A 70 -10.97 3.26 33.35
CA GLU A 70 -9.69 3.98 33.19
C GLU A 70 -8.87 3.39 32.03
N ASP A 71 -8.76 2.07 31.95
CA ASP A 71 -8.02 1.40 30.88
C ASP A 71 -8.70 1.60 29.52
N ALA A 72 -10.04 1.58 29.48
CA ALA A 72 -10.77 1.92 28.26
C ALA A 72 -10.55 3.38 27.83
N GLN A 73 -10.49 4.33 28.77
CA GLN A 73 -10.19 5.73 28.47
C GLN A 73 -8.75 5.89 27.97
N LYS A 74 -7.77 5.24 28.60
CA LYS A 74 -6.36 5.24 28.14
C LYS A 74 -6.22 4.64 26.75
N ALA A 75 -6.85 3.50 26.50
CA ALA A 75 -6.84 2.85 25.20
C ALA A 75 -7.47 3.73 24.11
N ARG A 76 -8.58 4.43 24.42
CA ARG A 76 -9.19 5.40 23.50
C ARG A 76 -8.25 6.56 23.19
N ALA A 77 -7.63 7.16 24.21
CA ALA A 77 -6.67 8.24 24.03
C ALA A 77 -5.46 7.80 23.18
N GLU A 78 -4.95 6.60 23.41
CA GLU A 78 -3.86 6.03 22.61
C GLU A 78 -4.27 5.81 21.15
N VAL A 79 -5.47 5.29 20.90
CA VAL A 79 -6.01 5.11 19.54
C VAL A 79 -6.20 6.45 18.85
N GLU A 80 -6.72 7.46 19.55
CA GLU A 80 -6.88 8.82 19.00
C GLU A 80 -5.53 9.45 18.66
N SER A 81 -4.51 9.30 19.51
CA SER A 81 -3.15 9.76 19.23
C SER A 81 -2.57 9.07 18.00
N LYS A 82 -2.64 7.72 17.95
CA LYS A 82 -2.16 6.93 16.81
C LYS A 82 -2.88 7.30 15.51
N LEU A 83 -4.18 7.59 15.57
CA LEU A 83 -4.96 8.01 14.41
C LEU A 83 -4.54 9.42 13.94
N ALA A 84 -4.25 10.33 14.86
CA ALA A 84 -3.75 11.66 14.55
C ALA A 84 -2.34 11.58 13.91
N GLU A 85 -1.45 10.79 14.48
CA GLU A 85 -0.10 10.51 13.94
C GLU A 85 -0.18 9.90 12.53
N ALA A 86 -0.99 8.85 12.35
CA ALA A 86 -1.17 8.22 11.05
C ALA A 86 -1.72 9.19 9.98
N ARG A 87 -2.63 10.10 10.37
CA ARG A 87 -3.14 11.15 9.47
C ARG A 87 -2.07 12.18 9.12
N ALA A 88 -1.23 12.58 10.08
CA ALA A 88 -0.12 13.49 9.84
C ALA A 88 0.92 12.87 8.91
N ASP A 89 1.28 11.60 9.13
CA ASP A 89 2.22 10.86 8.29
C ASP A 89 1.67 10.64 6.88
N ALA A 90 0.38 10.33 6.75
CA ALA A 90 -0.27 10.24 5.45
C ALA A 90 -0.24 11.59 4.71
N ALA A 91 -0.57 12.69 5.40
CA ALA A 91 -0.53 14.03 4.81
C ALA A 91 0.90 14.41 4.36
N LYS A 92 1.91 14.11 5.19
CA LYS A 92 3.33 14.32 4.86
C LYS A 92 3.74 13.50 3.64
N THR A 93 3.41 12.21 3.62
CA THR A 93 3.72 11.30 2.51
C THR A 93 3.07 11.77 1.21
N MET A 94 1.83 12.24 1.28
CA MET A 94 1.12 12.79 0.12
C MET A 94 1.75 14.10 -0.38
N ALA A 95 2.18 14.98 0.53
CA ALA A 95 2.89 16.20 0.15
C ALA A 95 4.24 15.89 -0.52
N GLU A 96 5.02 14.96 0.04
CA GLU A 96 6.27 14.51 -0.57
C GLU A 96 6.05 13.84 -1.93
N ALA A 97 5.02 13.00 -2.06
CA ALA A 97 4.68 12.35 -3.32
C ALA A 97 4.31 13.36 -4.41
N ARG A 98 3.53 14.39 -4.07
CA ARG A 98 3.22 15.51 -4.99
C ARG A 98 4.47 16.29 -5.38
N GLY A 99 5.33 16.63 -4.41
CA GLY A 99 6.60 17.31 -4.70
C GLY A 99 7.50 16.50 -5.63
N ARG A 100 7.64 15.19 -5.38
CA ARG A 100 8.40 14.30 -6.27
C ARG A 100 7.76 14.20 -7.67
N ALA A 101 6.44 14.15 -7.75
CA ALA A 101 5.73 14.12 -9.03
C ALA A 101 5.98 15.40 -9.84
N GLU A 102 5.88 16.58 -9.23
CA GLU A 102 6.15 17.86 -9.90
C GLU A 102 7.60 18.01 -10.36
N VAL A 103 8.56 17.51 -9.58
CA VAL A 103 9.98 17.48 -9.99
C VAL A 103 10.16 16.55 -11.18
N ARG A 104 9.62 15.33 -11.11
CA ARG A 104 9.69 14.36 -12.22
C ARG A 104 9.00 14.85 -13.48
N GLU A 105 7.86 15.52 -13.36
CA GLU A 105 7.15 16.12 -14.49
C GLU A 105 8.04 17.16 -15.18
N ARG A 106 8.65 18.07 -14.40
CA ARG A 106 9.59 19.06 -14.92
C ARG A 106 10.82 18.43 -15.59
N GLU A 107 11.38 17.38 -15.00
CA GLU A 107 12.49 16.63 -15.58
C GLU A 107 12.11 15.95 -16.90
N ILE A 108 10.95 15.30 -16.95
CA ILE A 108 10.44 14.62 -18.16
C ILE A 108 10.19 15.63 -19.27
N VAL A 109 9.50 16.73 -18.96
CA VAL A 109 9.21 17.79 -19.95
C VAL A 109 10.50 18.44 -20.43
N GLY A 110 11.43 18.76 -19.52
CA GLY A 110 12.73 19.32 -19.88
C GLY A 110 13.55 18.37 -20.76
N ALA A 111 13.64 17.09 -20.41
CA ALA A 111 14.31 16.09 -21.21
C ALA A 111 13.67 15.91 -22.60
N ALA A 112 12.33 15.91 -22.67
CA ALA A 112 11.59 15.82 -23.92
C ALA A 112 11.86 17.04 -24.83
N GLN A 113 11.92 18.25 -24.27
CA GLN A 113 12.27 19.46 -25.04
C GLN A 113 13.70 19.39 -25.59
N VAL A 114 14.66 18.95 -24.77
CA VAL A 114 16.05 18.78 -25.22
C VAL A 114 16.15 17.74 -26.34
N GLN A 115 15.47 16.60 -26.19
CA GLN A 115 15.43 15.56 -27.23
C GLN A 115 14.75 16.04 -28.51
N ALA A 116 13.65 16.79 -28.40
CA ALA A 116 12.96 17.38 -29.54
C ALA A 116 13.86 18.36 -30.30
N GLN A 117 14.56 19.23 -29.58
CA GLN A 117 15.51 20.17 -30.19
C GLN A 117 16.66 19.42 -30.89
N ALA A 118 17.23 18.41 -30.23
CA ALA A 118 18.28 17.59 -30.83
C ALA A 118 17.80 16.85 -32.09
N LEU A 119 16.55 16.37 -32.10
CA LEU A 119 15.95 15.73 -33.26
C LEU A 119 15.77 16.73 -34.42
N LEU A 120 15.27 17.94 -34.14
CA LEU A 120 15.13 19.00 -35.13
C LEU A 120 16.49 19.40 -35.73
N ASP A 121 17.51 19.60 -34.89
CA ASP A 121 18.85 19.95 -35.33
C ASP A 121 19.45 18.86 -36.22
N ASN A 122 19.26 17.59 -35.85
CA ASN A 122 19.70 16.45 -36.66
C ASN A 122 18.92 16.35 -37.98
N ALA A 123 17.61 16.56 -37.96
CA ALA A 123 16.79 16.57 -39.17
C ALA A 123 17.23 17.70 -40.13
N GLN A 124 17.50 18.90 -39.62
CA GLN A 124 18.02 20.01 -40.43
C GLN A 124 19.39 19.69 -41.03
N LYS A 125 20.31 19.08 -40.26
CA LYS A 125 21.61 18.63 -40.78
C LYS A 125 21.45 17.60 -41.89
N SER A 126 20.59 16.61 -41.70
CA SER A 126 20.30 15.59 -42.71
C SER A 126 19.69 16.19 -43.98
N ILE A 127 18.75 17.13 -43.84
CA ILE A 127 18.15 17.84 -44.99
C ILE A 127 19.21 18.61 -45.77
N ARG A 128 20.11 19.34 -45.09
CA ARG A 128 21.20 20.07 -45.76
C ARG A 128 22.14 19.14 -46.50
N ALA A 129 22.56 18.05 -45.85
CA ALA A 129 23.41 17.03 -46.48
C ALA A 129 22.74 16.41 -47.71
N GLU A 130 21.43 16.14 -47.65
CA GLU A 130 20.69 15.57 -48.78
C GLU A 130 20.48 16.58 -49.91
N GLN A 131 20.26 17.86 -49.59
CA GLN A 131 20.24 18.94 -50.59
C GLN A 131 21.58 19.06 -51.32
N GLU A 132 22.70 19.03 -50.60
CA GLU A 132 24.04 19.08 -51.20
C GLU A 132 24.27 17.89 -52.15
N LYS A 133 23.88 16.68 -51.75
CA LYS A 133 23.94 15.50 -52.62
C LYS A 133 23.04 15.65 -53.85
N ALA A 134 21.81 16.14 -53.69
CA ALA A 134 20.89 16.34 -54.81
C ALA A 134 21.45 17.36 -55.81
N ILE A 135 22.01 18.47 -55.32
CA ILE A 135 22.67 19.48 -56.17
C ILE A 135 23.89 18.87 -56.88
N ALA A 136 24.70 18.06 -56.20
CA ALA A 136 25.84 17.38 -56.81
C ALA A 136 25.40 16.40 -57.92
N ALA A 137 24.32 15.65 -57.69
CA ALA A 137 23.73 14.75 -58.68
C ALA A 137 23.23 15.53 -59.91
N ILE A 138 22.49 16.62 -59.72
CA ILE A 138 22.02 17.49 -60.82
C ILE A 138 23.20 18.03 -61.63
N ARG A 139 24.27 18.51 -60.97
CA ARG A 139 25.48 19.00 -61.67
C ARG A 139 26.10 17.92 -62.53
N LYS A 140 26.21 16.68 -62.02
CA LYS A 140 26.74 15.55 -62.78
C LYS A 140 25.90 15.26 -64.02
N GLU A 141 24.58 15.25 -63.86
CA GLU A 141 23.64 14.96 -64.96
C GLU A 141 23.65 16.06 -66.03
N VAL A 142 23.79 17.33 -65.64
CA VAL A 142 23.97 18.45 -66.57
C VAL A 142 25.29 18.34 -67.34
N VAL A 143 26.38 17.92 -66.69
CA VAL A 143 27.67 17.68 -67.36
C VAL A 143 27.56 16.56 -68.38
N GLU A 144 26.94 15.43 -68.02
CA GLU A 144 26.71 14.30 -68.93
C GLU A 144 25.84 14.70 -70.13
N LEU A 145 24.75 15.46 -69.90
CA LEU A 145 23.88 15.94 -70.96
C LEU A 145 24.62 16.91 -71.91
N SER A 146 25.43 17.81 -71.35
CA SER A 146 26.25 18.76 -72.12
C SER A 146 27.31 18.06 -72.97
N LEU A 147 27.98 17.05 -72.40
CA LEU A 147 28.97 16.24 -73.12
C LEU A 147 28.31 15.42 -74.23
N GLY A 148 27.12 14.86 -73.99
CA GLY A 148 26.32 14.16 -74.98
C GLY A 148 25.88 15.07 -76.13
N ALA A 149 25.42 16.29 -75.82
CA ALA A 149 25.08 17.30 -76.82
C ALA A 149 26.29 17.73 -77.65
N ALA A 150 27.42 18.02 -77.00
CA ALA A 150 28.68 18.36 -77.67
C ALA A 150 29.16 17.23 -78.59
N THR A 151 29.08 15.98 -78.13
CA THR A 151 29.41 14.80 -78.94
C THR A 151 28.51 14.68 -80.17
N LYS A 152 27.20 14.94 -80.03
CA LYS A 152 26.24 14.89 -81.13
C LYS A 152 26.47 15.99 -82.16
N VAL A 153 26.77 17.22 -81.72
CA VAL A 153 27.12 18.35 -82.59
C VAL A 153 28.45 18.09 -83.31
N LEU A 154 29.47 17.61 -82.60
CA LEU A 154 30.76 17.25 -83.19
C LEU A 154 30.60 16.14 -84.23
N LYS A 155 29.85 15.08 -83.93
CA LYS A 155 29.56 14.00 -84.88
C LYS A 155 28.80 14.48 -86.12
N ALA A 156 27.89 15.45 -85.96
CA ALA A 156 27.18 16.05 -87.09
C ALA A 156 28.10 16.92 -87.97
N ARG A 157 29.05 17.66 -87.38
CA ARG A 157 30.08 18.42 -88.09
C ARG A 157 31.07 17.50 -88.81
N VAL A 158 31.51 16.43 -88.15
CA VAL A 158 32.46 15.43 -88.70
C VAL A 158 31.88 14.65 -89.89
N ASN A 159 30.55 14.58 -90.00
CA ASN A 159 29.86 13.97 -91.15
C ASN A 159 29.54 14.95 -92.30
N SER A 160 29.86 16.24 -92.16
CA SER A 160 29.78 17.17 -93.30
C SER A 160 31.06 17.04 -94.13
N ASP A 161 30.94 17.09 -95.46
CA ASP A 161 31.97 16.74 -96.45
C ASP A 161 33.34 17.46 -96.30
N ASP A 162 33.48 18.42 -95.40
CA ASP A 162 34.69 19.20 -95.14
C ASP A 162 35.84 18.39 -94.48
N ASP A 163 35.55 17.29 -93.79
CA ASP A 163 36.57 16.55 -93.01
C ASP A 163 37.38 15.53 -93.84
N ARG A 164 36.86 15.07 -94.99
CA ARG A 164 37.67 14.26 -95.92
C ARG A 164 38.86 15.07 -96.46
N ARG A 165 38.68 16.38 -96.64
CA ARG A 165 39.73 17.29 -97.10
C ARG A 165 40.83 17.47 -96.04
N LEU A 166 40.45 17.64 -94.77
CA LEU A 166 41.40 17.80 -93.66
C LEU A 166 42.12 16.49 -93.31
N ALA A 167 41.45 15.33 -93.40
CA ALA A 167 42.10 14.02 -93.26
C ALA A 167 43.10 13.74 -94.39
N GLN A 168 42.78 14.14 -95.63
CA GLN A 168 43.71 14.03 -96.77
C GLN A 168 44.89 15.00 -96.63
N GLU A 169 44.69 16.22 -96.10
CA GLU A 169 45.77 17.17 -95.80
C GLU A 169 46.72 16.66 -94.70
N ALA A 170 46.19 16.07 -93.62
CA ALA A 170 47.00 15.49 -92.55
C ALA A 170 47.84 14.29 -93.02
N VAL A 171 47.28 13.44 -93.89
CA VAL A 171 48.03 12.32 -94.51
C VAL A 171 49.05 12.83 -95.53
N ALA A 172 48.76 13.90 -96.27
CA ALA A 172 49.69 14.52 -97.20
C ALA A 172 50.89 15.18 -96.49
N VAL A 173 50.66 15.88 -95.37
CA VAL A 173 51.73 16.48 -94.55
C VAL A 173 52.61 15.39 -93.90
N GLY A 174 52.02 14.25 -93.49
CA GLY A 174 52.78 13.10 -92.97
C GLY A 174 53.68 12.42 -94.02
N GLN A 175 53.27 12.38 -95.30
CA GLN A 175 54.08 11.80 -96.38
C GLN A 175 55.17 12.77 -96.90
N ALA A 176 54.92 14.08 -96.88
CA ALA A 176 55.91 15.10 -97.24
C ALA A 176 57.11 15.16 -96.28
N GLY A 177 56.92 14.79 -95.00
CA GLY A 177 58.00 14.69 -94.01
C GLY A 177 58.89 13.45 -94.16
N SER A 178 58.38 12.35 -94.75
CA SER A 178 59.12 11.08 -94.90
C SER A 178 60.13 11.11 -96.06
N ALA A 179 59.88 11.89 -97.11
CA ALA A 179 60.76 11.99 -98.28
C ALA A 179 62.02 12.87 -98.07
N LYS A 180 62.10 13.64 -96.97
CA LYS A 180 63.23 14.54 -96.68
C LYS A 180 64.24 13.96 -95.67
N GLY A 181 64.03 12.74 -95.19
CA GLY A 181 64.90 12.05 -94.21
C GLY A 181 65.74 10.91 -94.78
N ALA A 182 65.67 10.64 -96.09
CA ALA A 182 66.46 9.62 -96.78
C ALA A 182 67.44 10.26 -97.78
N SER A 183 68.41 11.00 -97.24
CA SER A 183 69.67 11.34 -97.91
C SER A 183 70.74 11.55 -96.85
#